data_AF-A0A349XWL8-F1
#
_entry.id   AF-A0A349XWL8-F1
#
_cell.length_a   1.000
_cell.length_b   1.000
_cell.length_c   1.000
_cell.angle_alpha   90.00
_cell.angle_beta   90.00
_cell.angle_gamma   90.00
#
_symmetry.space_group_name_H-M   'P 1'
#
loop_
_entity.id
_entity.type
_entity.pdbx_description
1 polymer ?
#
loop_
_entity_poly.entity_id
_entity_poly.type
_entity_poly.pdbx_seq_one_letter_code
_entity_poly.pdbx_strand_id
1 'polypeptide(L)' 'MPRRFEADQLLTALVDAFQNEGHQTVCHGDRTFARIETIDDDGVVTMSEVNLSDIAVRAVGRLSQ' A
#
# COMPACT_ATOMS: atom_id res chain seq x y z
N MET A 1 -9.69 -20.53 14.46
CA MET A 1 -9.52 -19.24 15.18
C MET A 1 -9.36 -18.14 14.14
N PRO A 2 -10.17 -17.08 14.15
CA PRO A 2 -9.98 -15.97 13.21
C PRO A 2 -8.61 -15.34 13.51
N ARG A 3 -7.74 -15.26 12.50
CA ARG A 3 -6.49 -14.50 12.61
C ARG A 3 -6.89 -13.03 12.71
N ARG A 4 -6.79 -12.45 13.91
CA ARG A 4 -6.78 -10.99 14.04
C ARG A 4 -5.49 -10.52 13.39
N PHE A 5 -5.61 -9.90 12.21
CA PHE A 5 -4.50 -9.21 11.59
C PHE A 5 -4.41 -7.83 12.22
N GLU A 6 -3.25 -7.50 12.79
CA GLU A 6 -2.95 -6.15 13.24
C GLU A 6 -2.65 -5.26 12.03
N ALA A 7 -3.04 -3.99 12.08
CA ALA A 7 -2.86 -3.06 10.96
C ALA A 7 -1.39 -2.95 10.55
N ASP A 8 -0.47 -3.01 11.52
CA ASP A 8 0.97 -2.96 11.26
C ASP A 8 1.46 -4.20 10.48
N GLN A 9 0.96 -5.39 10.80
CA GLN A 9 1.34 -6.62 10.07
C GLN A 9 0.84 -6.57 8.63
N LEU A 10 -0.37 -6.05 8.42
CA LEU A 10 -0.92 -5.87 7.09
C LEU A 10 -0.17 -4.79 6.31
N LEU A 11 0.21 -3.70 6.97
CA LEU A 11 1.02 -2.64 6.35
C LEU A 11 2.38 -3.18 5.90
N THR A 12 3.08 -3.95 6.73
CA THR A 12 4.34 -4.59 6.33
C THR A 12 4.15 -5.50 5.12
N ALA A 13 3.12 -6.34 5.11
CA ALA A 13 2.84 -7.23 3.98
C ALA A 13 2.52 -6.46 2.69
N LEU A 14 1.79 -5.34 2.78
CA LEU A 14 1.52 -4.48 1.64
C LEU A 14 2.82 -3.83 1.12
N VAL A 15 3.65 -3.27 2.00
CA VAL A 15 4.93 -2.67 1.61
C VAL A 15 5.81 -3.68 0.88
N ASP A 16 5.97 -4.89 1.44
CA ASP A 16 6.75 -5.95 0.83
C ASP A 16 6.21 -6.36 -0.54
N ALA A 17 4.87 -6.48 -0.67
CA ALA A 17 4.25 -6.83 -1.94
C ALA A 17 4.53 -5.78 -3.03
N PHE A 18 4.32 -4.49 -2.75
CA PHE A 18 4.57 -3.43 -3.72
C PHE A 18 6.05 -3.32 -4.09
N GLN A 19 6.96 -3.46 -3.13
CA GLN A 19 8.39 -3.45 -3.40
C GLN A 19 8.84 -4.65 -4.26
N ASN A 20 8.30 -5.85 -4.00
CA ASN A 20 8.60 -7.04 -4.79
C ASN A 20 8.08 -6.95 -6.23
N GLU A 21 6.99 -6.21 -6.46
CA GLU A 21 6.51 -5.89 -7.81
C GLU A 21 7.30 -4.76 -8.49
N GLY A 22 8.30 -4.20 -7.80
CA GLY A 22 9.16 -3.14 -8.33
C GLY A 22 8.65 -1.72 -8.10
N HIS A 23 7.57 -1.55 -7.33
CA HIS A 23 7.07 -0.22 -6.97
C HIS A 23 7.91 0.39 -5.84
N GLN A 24 8.20 1.68 -5.96
CA GLN A 24 8.86 2.41 -4.89
C GLN A 24 7.87 2.68 -3.75
N THR A 25 8.28 2.46 -2.51
CA THR A 25 7.52 2.90 -1.34
C THR A 25 8.23 4.06 -0.64
N VAL A 26 7.47 5.05 -0.20
CA VAL A 26 7.97 6.24 0.50
C VAL A 26 7.22 6.46 1.80
N CYS A 27 7.92 6.94 2.82
CA CYS A 27 7.33 7.33 4.09
C CYS A 27 7.22 8.86 4.16
N HIS A 28 6.01 9.36 4.38
CA HIS A 28 5.74 10.77 4.62
C HIS A 28 5.10 10.90 6.01
N GLY A 29 5.86 11.39 6.98
CA GLY A 29 5.43 11.43 8.39
C GLY A 29 5.21 10.03 8.96
N ASP A 30 4.00 9.78 9.46
CA ASP A 30 3.56 8.51 10.05
C ASP A 30 2.93 7.55 9.03
N ARG A 31 2.90 7.92 7.74
CA ARG A 31 2.21 7.14 6.70
C ARG A 31 3.16 6.67 5.61
N THR A 32 2.88 5.47 5.11
CA THR A 32 3.59 4.84 4.01
C THR A 32 2.75 4.86 2.75
N PHE A 33 3.38 5.20 1.64
CA PHE A 33 2.76 5.30 0.32
C PHE A 33 3.53 4.44 -0.69
N ALA A 34 2.83 3.78 -1.60
CA ALA A 34 3.41 3.20 -2.80
C ALA A 34 3.31 4.20 -3.96
N ARG A 35 4.39 4.37 -4.71
CA ARG A 35 4.45 5.16 -5.93
C ARG A 35 4.23 4.25 -7.12
N ILE A 36 3.18 4.56 -7.87
CA ILE A 36 2.77 3.83 -9.06
C ILE A 36 3.03 4.73 -10.25
N GLU A 37 3.94 4.28 -11.10
CA GLU A 37 4.18 4.87 -12.40
C GLU A 37 3.31 4.15 -13.43
N THR A 38 2.59 4.93 -14.21
CA THR A 38 1.70 4.46 -15.27
C THR A 38 2.10 5.16 -16.54
N ILE A 39 2.25 4.39 -17.61
CA ILE A 39 2.57 4.90 -18.94
C ILE A 39 1.31 4.66 -19.78
N ASP A 40 0.75 5.72 -20.34
CA ASP A 40 -0.38 5.59 -21.24
C ASP A 40 0.05 5.25 -22.68
N ASP A 41 -0.92 5.05 -23.56
CA ASP A 41 -0.69 4.68 -24.96
C ASP A 41 0.06 5.77 -25.76
N ASP A 42 0.04 7.02 -25.29
CA ASP A 42 0.75 8.16 -25.88
C ASP A 42 2.17 8.32 -25.28
N GLY A 43 2.57 7.44 -24.36
CA GLY A 43 3.87 7.47 -23.69
C GLY A 43 3.98 8.50 -22.56
N VAL A 44 2.87 9.06 -22.11
CA VAL A 44 2.84 10.00 -20.97
C VAL A 44 3.01 9.21 -19.67
N VAL A 45 4.06 9.55 -18.93
CA VAL A 45 4.32 8.97 -17.61
C VAL A 45 3.54 9.77 -16.56
N THR A 46 2.60 9.10 -15.91
CA THR A 46 1.88 9.63 -14.75
C THR A 46 2.31 8.90 -13.49
N MET A 47 2.55 9.67 -12.43
CA MET A 47 2.96 9.15 -11.14
C MET A 47 1.86 9.40 -10.10
N SER A 48 1.44 8.33 -9.43
CA SER A 48 0.41 8.37 -8.38
C SER A 48 0.95 7.81 -7.07
N GLU A 49 0.49 8.35 -5.94
CA GLU A 49 0.83 7.84 -4.60
C GLU A 49 -0.39 7.17 -3.96
N VAL A 50 -0.25 5.91 -3.57
CA VAL A 50 -1.29 5.09 -2.93
C VAL A 50 -0.96 4.94 -1.44
N ASN A 51 -1.86 5.38 -0.56
CA ASN A 51 -1.65 5.34 0.89
C ASN A 51 -1.86 3.93 1.46
N LEU A 52 -0.77 3.21 1.71
CA LEU A 52 -0.80 1.83 2.21
C LEU A 52 -1.26 1.75 3.67
N SER A 53 -0.91 2.75 4.48
CA SER A 53 -1.32 2.82 5.89
C SER A 53 -2.84 2.92 6.05
N ASP A 54 -3.49 3.77 5.25
CA ASP A 54 -4.96 3.90 5.24
C ASP A 54 -5.65 2.60 4.76
N ILE A 55 -5.08 1.93 3.76
CA ILE A 55 -5.57 0.62 3.29
C ILE A 55 -5.49 -0.41 4.41
N ALA A 56 -4.35 -0.50 5.11
CA ALA A 56 -4.15 -1.45 6.18
C ALA A 56 -5.15 -1.25 7.33
N VAL A 57 -5.34 -0.01 7.79
CA VAL A 57 -6.31 0.32 8.85
C VAL A 57 -7.73 -0.04 8.44
N ARG A 58 -8.16 0.33 7.21
CA ARG A 58 -9.50 0.04 6.72
C ARG A 58 -9.75 -1.45 6.54
N ALA A 59 -8.77 -2.19 6.04
CA ALA A 59 -8.86 -3.62 5.82
C ALA A 59 -9.01 -4.38 7.15
N VAL A 60 -8.23 -4.03 8.18
CA VAL A 60 -8.38 -4.62 9.52
C VAL A 60 -9.77 -4.34 10.11
N GLY A 61 -10.29 -3.12 9.93
CA GLY A 61 -11.65 -2.76 10.34
C GLY A 61 -12.73 -3.64 9.69
N ARG A 62 -12.58 -3.98 8.40
CA ARG A 62 -13.50 -4.87 7.68
C ARG A 62 -13.34 -6.34 8.03
N LEU A 63 -12.12 -6.80 8.28
CA LEU A 63 -11.80 -8.20 8.62
C LEU A 63 -12.19 -8.57 10.05
N SER A 64 -12.41 -7.58 10.90
CA SER A 64 -12.79 -7.77 12.31
C SER A 64 -14.32 -7.76 12.54
N GLN A 65 -15.12 -7.57 11.48
CA GLN A 65 -16.59 -7.70 11.52
C GLN A 65 -17.03 -9.11 11.14
#